data_AF-A0A166MQK5-F1
#
_entry.id   AF-A0A166MQK5-F1
#
_cell.length_a   1.000
_cell.length_b   1.000
_cell.length_c   1.000
_cell.angle_alpha   90.00
_cell.angle_beta   90.00
_cell.angle_gamma   90.00
#
_symmetry.space_group_name_H-M   'P 1'
#
loop_
_entity.id
_entity.type
_entity.pdbx_description
1 polymer ?
#
loop_
_entity_poly.entity_id
_entity_poly.type
_entity_poly.pdbx_seq_one_letter_code
_entity_poly.pdbx_strand_id
1 'polypeptide(L)'
;MTNWPSDDWQKYMLWCIGELEFRHELLALDVLIRQFHPAIPPLTAPVRISNSWGDTAIAPSSSDDNALCSTNEQVRFDALVSFREVMRCWPRTAVLLPSWVSWEKAEPGESLVGARADALVGKTVTLERLEREVWTCYAQIFFDYRRCFPPLPFIQPTVPFAD
;
A
#
# COMPACT_ATOMS: atom_id res chain seq x y z
N MET A 1 -19.75 1.32 -36.31
CA MET A 1 -19.80 1.37 -34.83
C MET A 1 -18.52 0.75 -34.34
N THR A 2 -17.75 1.46 -33.52
CA THR A 2 -16.57 0.90 -32.86
C THR A 2 -17.07 -0.05 -31.77
N ASN A 3 -16.63 -1.32 -31.78
CA ASN A 3 -16.93 -2.31 -30.72
C ASN A 3 -16.18 -2.02 -29.40
N TRP A 4 -15.82 -0.75 -29.17
CA TRP A 4 -15.05 -0.34 -28.01
C TRP A 4 -16.00 0.01 -26.86
N PRO A 5 -15.63 -0.32 -25.61
CA PRO A 5 -16.41 0.08 -24.44
C PRO A 5 -16.52 1.60 -24.32
N SER A 6 -17.53 2.09 -23.59
CA SER A 6 -17.66 3.53 -23.31
C SER A 6 -16.46 4.05 -22.51
N ASP A 7 -16.27 5.37 -22.48
CA ASP A 7 -15.15 5.99 -21.75
C ASP A 7 -15.12 5.59 -20.27
N ASP A 8 -16.28 5.46 -19.62
CA ASP A 8 -16.34 5.07 -18.21
C ASP A 8 -15.97 3.59 -18.02
N TRP A 9 -16.40 2.72 -18.95
CA TRP A 9 -15.92 1.34 -18.98
C TRP A 9 -14.41 1.25 -19.23
N GLN A 10 -13.86 2.08 -20.12
CA GLN A 10 -12.43 2.11 -20.38
C GLN A 10 -11.64 2.54 -19.14
N LYS A 11 -12.06 3.60 -18.44
CA LYS A 11 -11.45 4.04 -17.17
C LYS A 11 -11.50 2.95 -16.11
N TYR A 12 -12.66 2.32 -15.92
CA TYR A 12 -12.84 1.26 -14.94
C TYR A 12 -11.96 0.04 -15.24
N MET A 13 -11.90 -0.40 -16.50
CA MET A 13 -11.01 -1.50 -16.90
C MET A 13 -9.53 -1.17 -16.67
N LEU A 14 -9.08 0.03 -17.03
CA LEU A 14 -7.70 0.46 -16.80
C LEU A 14 -7.36 0.54 -15.31
N TRP A 15 -8.30 1.02 -14.49
CA TRP A 15 -8.16 1.00 -13.03
C TRP A 15 -8.05 -0.44 -12.50
N CYS A 16 -8.93 -1.36 -12.92
CA CYS A 16 -8.86 -2.77 -12.50
C CYS A 16 -7.51 -3.41 -12.86
N ILE A 17 -6.98 -3.14 -14.06
CA ILE A 17 -5.68 -3.65 -14.49
C ILE A 17 -4.57 -3.06 -13.60
N GLY A 18 -4.55 -1.74 -13.42
CA GLY A 18 -3.53 -1.07 -12.60
C GLY A 18 -3.55 -1.51 -11.13
N GLU A 19 -4.73 -1.69 -10.55
CA GLU A 19 -4.89 -2.22 -9.19
C GLU A 19 -4.39 -3.64 -9.07
N LEU A 20 -4.75 -4.51 -10.03
CA LEU A 20 -4.27 -5.89 -10.03
C LEU A 20 -2.75 -5.96 -10.18
N GLU A 21 -2.17 -5.13 -11.07
CA GLU A 21 -0.73 -5.00 -11.24
C GLU A 21 -0.05 -4.55 -9.94
N PHE A 22 -0.58 -3.54 -9.25
CA PHE A 22 -0.09 -3.07 -7.96
C PHE A 22 -0.11 -4.18 -6.90
N ARG A 23 -1.27 -4.82 -6.68
CA ARG A 23 -1.45 -5.87 -5.67
C ARG A 23 -0.53 -7.07 -5.96
N HIS A 24 -0.42 -7.49 -7.22
CA HIS A 24 0.47 -8.56 -7.67
C HIS A 24 1.94 -8.23 -7.42
N GLU A 25 2.40 -7.06 -7.89
CA GLU A 25 3.82 -6.70 -7.83
C GLU A 25 4.29 -6.44 -6.41
N LEU A 26 3.42 -5.93 -5.53
CA LEU A 26 3.74 -5.80 -4.12
C LEU A 26 3.99 -7.17 -3.48
N LEU A 27 3.11 -8.15 -3.74
CA LEU A 27 3.29 -9.53 -3.27
C LEU A 27 4.56 -10.16 -3.87
N ALA A 28 4.78 -9.99 -5.17
CA ALA A 28 5.91 -10.58 -5.86
C ALA A 28 7.25 -9.98 -5.39
N LEU A 29 7.30 -8.66 -5.14
CA LEU A 29 8.46 -8.00 -4.55
C LEU A 29 8.76 -8.55 -3.16
N ASP A 30 7.75 -8.67 -2.31
CA ASP A 30 7.88 -9.17 -0.94
C ASP A 30 8.46 -10.61 -0.90
N VAL A 31 7.98 -11.48 -1.80
CA VAL A 31 8.54 -12.84 -2.00
C VAL A 31 9.99 -12.78 -2.48
N LEU A 32 10.29 -11.93 -3.48
CA LEU A 32 11.62 -11.79 -4.05
C LEU A 32 12.66 -11.34 -3.01
N ILE A 33 12.32 -10.35 -2.18
CA ILE A 33 13.18 -9.86 -1.11
C ILE A 33 13.54 -11.00 -0.15
N ARG A 34 12.58 -11.83 0.25
CA ARG A 34 12.85 -12.97 1.15
C ARG A 34 13.69 -14.07 0.52
N GLN A 35 13.59 -14.27 -0.80
CA GLN A 35 14.49 -15.18 -1.51
C GLN A 35 15.96 -14.73 -1.40
N PHE A 36 16.21 -13.42 -1.49
CA PHE A 36 17.56 -12.86 -1.34
C PHE A 36 18.00 -12.68 0.12
N HIS A 37 17.06 -12.58 1.05
CA HIS A 37 17.32 -12.35 2.47
C HIS A 37 16.58 -13.38 3.35
N PRO A 38 17.07 -14.65 3.42
CA PRO A 38 16.37 -15.73 4.12
C PRO A 38 16.23 -15.54 5.64
N ALA A 39 16.99 -14.62 6.23
CA ALA A 39 16.88 -14.25 7.64
C ALA A 39 15.64 -13.39 7.95
N ILE A 40 15.01 -12.78 6.93
CA ILE A 40 13.75 -12.04 7.09
C ILE A 40 12.62 -13.06 7.27
N PRO A 41 11.86 -13.03 8.37
CA PRO A 41 10.77 -13.97 8.57
C PRO A 41 9.70 -13.81 7.48
N PRO A 42 9.05 -14.91 7.06
CA PRO A 42 7.89 -14.82 6.18
C PRO A 42 6.82 -13.94 6.85
N LEU A 43 6.15 -13.10 6.06
CA LEU A 43 4.90 -12.52 6.55
C LEU A 43 3.98 -13.70 6.87
N THR A 44 3.56 -13.78 8.13
CA THR A 44 2.80 -14.91 8.66
C THR A 44 1.46 -15.13 7.97
N ALA A 45 1.00 -14.18 7.14
CA ALA A 45 -0.10 -14.37 6.21
C ALA A 45 -0.08 -13.32 5.07
N PRO A 46 -0.43 -13.71 3.81
CA PRO A 46 -0.76 -12.78 2.73
C PRO A 46 -1.81 -11.71 3.12
N VAL A 47 -2.68 -12.04 4.09
CA VAL A 47 -3.66 -11.13 4.73
C VAL A 47 -3.02 -9.82 5.22
N ARG A 48 -1.77 -9.83 5.67
CA ARG A 48 -1.10 -8.60 6.14
C ARG A 48 -0.80 -7.64 5.00
N ILE A 49 -0.49 -8.16 3.82
CA ILE A 49 -0.28 -7.35 2.63
C ILE A 49 -1.62 -6.81 2.14
N SER A 50 -2.67 -7.64 2.17
CA SER A 50 -3.98 -7.24 1.68
C SER A 50 -4.65 -6.15 2.52
N ASN A 51 -4.37 -6.12 3.83
CA ASN A 51 -4.78 -5.02 4.71
C ASN A 51 -4.29 -3.64 4.25
N SER A 52 -3.21 -3.55 3.44
CA SER A 52 -2.73 -2.27 2.92
C SER A 52 -3.72 -1.63 1.94
N TRP A 53 -4.39 -2.40 1.09
CA TRP A 53 -5.37 -1.86 0.13
C TRP A 53 -6.82 -1.96 0.62
N GLY A 54 -7.05 -2.52 1.80
CA GLY A 54 -8.36 -2.50 2.48
C GLY A 54 -9.30 -3.67 2.14
N ASP A 55 -8.83 -4.68 1.41
CA ASP A 55 -9.61 -5.88 1.08
C ASP A 55 -8.75 -7.16 1.16
N THR A 56 -9.39 -8.31 1.26
CA THR A 56 -8.76 -9.64 1.28
C THR A 56 -8.57 -10.24 -0.11
N ALA A 57 -9.28 -9.75 -1.14
CA ALA A 57 -9.14 -10.25 -2.49
C ALA A 57 -7.93 -9.65 -3.22
N ILE A 58 -7.29 -10.46 -4.06
CA ILE A 58 -6.26 -10.00 -4.99
C ILE A 58 -6.89 -9.25 -6.18
N ALA A 59 -8.06 -9.69 -6.62
CA ALA A 59 -8.78 -9.08 -7.73
C ALA A 59 -9.54 -7.86 -7.21
N PRO A 60 -9.41 -6.68 -7.85
CA PRO A 60 -10.18 -5.51 -7.47
C PRO A 60 -11.67 -5.73 -7.76
N SER A 61 -12.52 -5.24 -6.86
CA SER A 61 -13.98 -5.27 -7.01
C SER A 61 -14.56 -3.87 -7.25
N SER A 62 -15.81 -3.79 -7.73
CA SER A 62 -16.52 -2.51 -7.87
C SER A 62 -16.86 -1.85 -6.53
N SER A 63 -16.79 -2.58 -5.42
CA SER A 63 -16.92 -2.05 -4.06
C SER A 63 -15.57 -1.71 -3.42
N ASP A 64 -14.46 -1.98 -4.11
CA ASP A 64 -13.12 -1.73 -3.59
C ASP A 64 -12.65 -0.34 -3.97
N ASP A 65 -12.64 0.56 -2.98
CA ASP A 65 -11.72 1.68 -3.02
C ASP A 65 -10.40 1.25 -2.37
N ASN A 66 -9.29 1.38 -3.09
CA ASN A 66 -7.99 1.10 -2.51
C ASN A 66 -7.76 2.07 -1.35
N ALA A 67 -7.64 1.54 -0.14
CA ALA A 67 -7.55 2.34 1.07
C ALA A 67 -6.33 3.30 1.07
N LEU A 68 -5.25 2.98 0.35
CA LEU A 68 -4.09 3.87 0.15
C LEU A 68 -4.40 5.12 -0.68
N CYS A 69 -5.47 5.08 -1.48
CA CYS A 69 -5.94 6.18 -2.31
C CYS A 69 -7.21 6.86 -1.75
N SER A 70 -7.68 6.44 -0.57
CA SER A 70 -8.89 6.97 0.05
C SER A 70 -8.79 8.49 0.31
N THR A 71 -9.89 9.20 0.05
CA THR A 71 -10.02 10.62 0.42
C THR A 71 -10.17 10.82 1.93
N ASN A 72 -10.60 9.78 2.66
CA ASN A 72 -10.65 9.77 4.12
C ASN A 72 -9.25 9.55 4.70
N GLU A 73 -8.72 10.56 5.38
CA GLU A 73 -7.37 10.55 5.96
C GLU A 73 -7.14 9.43 6.97
N GLN A 74 -8.14 9.09 7.79
CA GLN A 74 -8.00 8.03 8.79
C GLN A 74 -7.89 6.66 8.12
N VAL A 75 -8.76 6.40 7.13
CA VAL A 75 -8.70 5.16 6.33
C VAL A 75 -7.34 5.03 5.64
N ARG A 76 -6.87 6.13 5.04
CA ARG A 76 -5.58 6.17 4.36
C ARG A 76 -4.41 6.00 5.33
N PHE A 77 -4.49 6.57 6.53
CA PHE A 77 -3.50 6.37 7.59
C PHE A 77 -3.43 4.89 8.02
N ASP A 78 -4.57 4.26 8.31
CA ASP A 78 -4.62 2.85 8.70
C ASP A 78 -4.07 1.92 7.60
N ALA A 79 -4.33 2.26 6.34
CA ALA A 79 -3.75 1.61 5.17
C ALA A 79 -2.23 1.78 5.09
N LEU A 80 -1.70 2.98 5.32
CA LEU A 80 -0.25 3.25 5.34
C LEU A 80 0.46 2.51 6.47
N VAL A 81 -0.14 2.41 7.65
CA VAL A 81 0.37 1.59 8.77
C VAL A 81 0.51 0.14 8.32
N SER A 82 -0.54 -0.41 7.69
CA SER A 82 -0.52 -1.79 7.17
C SER A 82 0.51 -1.96 6.06
N PHE A 83 0.61 -1.01 5.15
CA PHE A 83 1.59 -1.03 4.05
C PHE A 83 3.03 -0.96 4.56
N ARG A 84 3.28 -0.13 5.58
CA ARG A 84 4.55 -0.04 6.29
C ARG A 84 4.91 -1.34 6.97
N GLU A 85 3.96 -2.06 7.56
CA GLU A 85 4.21 -3.35 8.21
C GLU A 85 4.74 -4.41 7.23
N VAL A 86 4.32 -4.36 5.96
CA VAL A 86 4.90 -5.20 4.89
C VAL A 86 6.39 -4.90 4.72
N MET A 87 6.72 -3.61 4.66
CA MET A 87 8.08 -3.15 4.38
C MET A 87 9.01 -3.13 5.59
N ARG A 88 8.47 -3.23 6.81
CA ARG A 88 9.21 -3.04 8.07
C ARG A 88 10.48 -3.89 8.15
N CYS A 89 10.39 -5.13 7.68
CA CYS A 89 11.51 -6.08 7.73
C CYS A 89 12.34 -6.10 6.46
N TRP A 90 12.00 -5.30 5.43
CA TRP A 90 12.81 -5.21 4.22
C TRP A 90 14.17 -4.54 4.50
N PRO A 91 15.20 -4.79 3.67
CA PRO A 91 16.52 -4.19 3.87
C PRO A 91 16.46 -2.66 3.80
N ARG A 92 17.24 -2.01 4.68
CA ARG A 92 17.41 -0.54 4.74
C ARG A 92 16.15 0.26 5.11
N THR A 93 15.04 -0.39 5.46
CA THR A 93 13.78 0.28 5.81
C THR A 93 13.94 1.30 6.95
N ALA A 94 14.77 1.04 7.96
CA ALA A 94 15.01 1.99 9.05
C ALA A 94 15.59 3.34 8.59
N VAL A 95 16.31 3.36 7.47
CA VAL A 95 16.86 4.60 6.87
C VAL A 95 15.80 5.31 6.01
N LEU A 96 14.89 4.54 5.40
CA LEU A 96 13.88 5.04 4.47
C LEU A 96 12.59 5.49 5.18
N LEU A 97 12.32 4.98 6.38
CA LEU A 97 11.16 5.30 7.20
C LEU A 97 11.54 5.97 8.55
N PRO A 98 12.39 7.02 8.56
CA PRO A 98 12.93 7.57 9.80
C PRO A 98 11.86 8.12 10.75
N SER A 99 10.75 8.65 10.22
CA SER A 99 9.64 9.15 11.03
C SER A 99 8.83 8.01 11.68
N TRP A 100 8.95 6.78 11.16
CA TRP A 100 8.26 5.59 11.65
C TRP A 100 9.10 4.79 12.65
N VAL A 101 10.44 4.90 12.64
CA VAL A 101 11.35 4.13 13.53
C VAL A 101 11.17 4.50 15.00
N SER A 102 10.82 5.75 15.30
CA SER A 102 10.49 6.17 16.67
C SER A 102 9.26 5.44 17.23
N TRP A 103 8.42 4.86 16.37
CA TRP A 103 7.16 4.21 16.71
C TRP A 103 7.28 2.68 16.86
N GLU A 104 8.40 2.08 16.45
CA GLU A 104 8.72 0.67 16.73
C GLU A 104 9.01 0.39 18.21
N LYS A 105 9.21 1.46 19.00
CA LYS A 105 9.40 1.37 20.45
C LYS A 105 8.09 1.26 21.23
N ALA A 106 6.93 1.35 20.57
CA ALA A 106 5.67 0.93 21.17
C ALA A 106 5.72 -0.59 21.42
N GLU A 107 5.19 -1.02 22.56
CA GLU A 107 5.34 -2.40 23.07
C GLU A 107 4.96 -3.46 22.00
N PRO A 108 5.70 -4.59 21.92
CA PRO A 108 5.40 -5.66 20.97
C PRO A 108 4.01 -6.26 21.25
N GLY A 109 3.00 -5.83 20.50
CA GLY A 109 1.61 -6.28 20.65
C GLY A 109 0.56 -5.20 20.40
N GLU A 110 0.93 -3.92 20.41
CA GLU A 110 0.01 -2.84 20.05
C GLU A 110 -0.14 -2.74 18.54
N SER A 111 -1.33 -3.08 18.04
CA SER A 111 -1.73 -2.77 16.67
C SER A 111 -2.00 -1.28 16.57
N LEU A 112 -1.23 -0.59 15.73
CA LEU A 112 -1.42 0.84 15.45
C LEU A 112 -2.64 1.11 14.54
N VAL A 113 -3.22 0.06 13.95
CA VAL A 113 -4.46 0.14 13.17
C VAL A 113 -5.60 0.60 14.07
N GLY A 114 -6.24 1.73 13.72
CA GLY A 114 -7.31 2.36 14.51
C GLY A 114 -6.83 3.41 15.51
N ALA A 115 -5.53 3.69 15.58
CA ALA A 115 -5.04 4.87 16.30
C ALA A 115 -5.45 6.14 15.52
N ARG A 116 -5.98 7.15 16.22
CA ARG A 116 -6.40 8.40 15.57
C ARG A 116 -5.21 9.08 14.93
N ALA A 117 -5.32 9.42 13.64
CA ALA A 117 -4.35 10.23 12.93
C ALA A 117 -3.99 11.50 13.75
N ASP A 118 -4.98 12.16 14.34
CA ASP A 118 -4.82 13.36 15.18
C ASP A 118 -4.01 13.15 16.46
N ALA A 119 -3.93 11.93 16.99
CA ALA A 119 -3.13 11.61 18.17
C ALA A 119 -1.65 11.34 17.81
N LEU A 120 -1.37 11.00 16.54
CA LEU A 120 -0.05 10.67 16.01
C LEU A 120 0.59 11.79 15.18
N VAL A 121 -0.24 12.59 14.51
CA VAL A 121 0.15 13.76 13.72
C VAL A 121 0.30 14.94 14.68
N GLY A 122 1.49 15.06 15.26
CA GLY A 122 1.87 16.17 16.13
C GLY A 122 2.37 17.40 15.36
N LYS A 123 2.85 18.43 16.07
CA LYS A 123 3.45 19.63 15.47
C LYS A 123 4.69 19.37 14.59
N THR A 124 5.29 18.18 14.65
CA THR A 124 6.58 17.84 14.02
C THR A 124 6.50 16.82 12.88
N VAL A 125 5.44 16.01 12.78
CA VAL A 125 5.31 14.97 11.74
C VAL A 125 3.90 15.03 11.18
N THR A 126 3.78 15.30 9.87
CA THR A 126 2.49 15.40 9.17
C THR A 126 2.15 14.09 8.46
N LEU A 127 0.87 13.85 8.15
CA LEU A 127 0.44 12.67 7.39
C LEU A 127 1.13 12.61 6.02
N GLU A 128 1.30 13.74 5.34
CA GLU A 128 2.00 13.82 4.04
C GLU A 128 3.47 13.42 4.15
N ARG A 129 4.10 13.68 5.31
CA ARG A 129 5.48 13.24 5.57
C ARG A 129 5.54 11.73 5.70
N LEU A 130 4.61 11.14 6.45
CA LEU A 130 4.51 9.70 6.66
C LEU A 130 4.23 8.98 5.34
N GLU A 131 3.27 9.48 4.55
CA GLU A 131 2.96 9.03 3.20
C GLU A 131 4.20 9.04 2.30
N ARG A 132 4.91 10.18 2.26
CA ARG A 132 6.10 10.33 1.43
C ARG A 132 7.16 9.30 1.77
N GLU A 133 7.41 9.05 3.06
CA GLU A 133 8.41 8.05 3.47
C GLU A 133 8.01 6.64 3.06
N VAL A 134 6.74 6.25 3.28
CA VAL A 134 6.21 4.94 2.88
C VAL A 134 6.33 4.72 1.37
N TRP A 135 5.89 5.70 0.56
CA TRP A 135 5.99 5.61 -0.90
C TRP A 135 7.43 5.66 -1.40
N THR A 136 8.30 6.46 -0.78
CA THR A 136 9.73 6.50 -1.13
C THR A 136 10.41 5.17 -0.80
N CYS A 137 10.08 4.58 0.35
CA CYS A 137 10.61 3.28 0.75
C CYS A 137 10.20 2.20 -0.26
N TYR A 138 8.92 2.12 -0.58
CA TYR A 138 8.40 1.19 -1.59
C TYR A 138 9.10 1.38 -2.94
N ALA A 139 9.14 2.61 -3.47
CA ALA A 139 9.72 2.88 -4.78
C ALA A 139 11.23 2.60 -4.83
N GLN A 140 11.97 2.98 -3.79
CA GLN A 140 13.42 2.72 -3.73
C GLN A 140 13.71 1.23 -3.68
N ILE A 141 13.02 0.49 -2.79
CA ILE A 141 13.25 -0.95 -2.66
C ILE A 141 12.77 -1.67 -3.92
N PHE A 142 11.62 -1.32 -4.48
CA PHE A 142 11.17 -1.87 -5.75
C PHE A 142 12.23 -1.70 -6.84
N PHE A 143 12.78 -0.50 -6.98
CA PHE A 143 13.85 -0.24 -7.95
C PHE A 143 15.14 -1.02 -7.66
N ASP A 144 15.52 -1.18 -6.39
CA ASP A 144 16.72 -1.93 -6.00
C ASP A 144 16.68 -3.39 -6.47
N TYR A 145 15.49 -4.03 -6.47
CA TYR A 145 15.31 -5.43 -6.89
C TYR A 145 14.83 -5.60 -8.33
N ARG A 146 13.99 -4.70 -8.85
CA ARG A 146 13.33 -4.85 -10.16
C ARG A 146 13.91 -3.95 -11.25
N ARG A 147 14.64 -2.89 -10.89
CA ARG A 147 15.24 -1.91 -11.82
C ARG A 147 14.24 -1.21 -12.74
N CYS A 148 13.00 -1.04 -12.28
CA CYS A 148 11.95 -0.28 -12.96
C CYS A 148 11.10 0.50 -11.95
N PHE A 149 10.18 1.33 -12.45
CA PHE A 149 9.24 2.06 -11.60
C PHE A 149 8.17 1.10 -11.06
N PRO A 150 7.79 1.22 -9.78
CA PRO A 150 6.73 0.40 -9.23
C PRO A 150 5.38 0.75 -9.85
N PRO A 151 4.46 -0.22 -9.99
CA PRO A 151 3.05 0.11 -10.14
C PRO A 151 2.55 0.81 -8.88
N LEU A 152 1.60 1.72 -9.06
CA LEU A 152 0.95 2.48 -8.00
C LEU A 152 -0.55 2.22 -8.05
N PRO A 153 -1.23 2.21 -6.90
CA PRO A 153 -2.68 2.17 -6.90
C PRO A 153 -3.24 3.51 -7.41
N PHE A 154 -4.45 3.45 -7.94
CA PHE A 154 -5.13 4.62 -8.50
C PHE A 154 -6.47 4.85 -7.79
N ILE A 155 -6.88 6.11 -7.74
CA ILE A 155 -8.23 6.47 -7.27
C ILE A 155 -9.24 5.78 -8.20
N GLN A 156 -10.22 5.09 -7.62
CA GLN A 156 -11.25 4.40 -8.38
C GLN A 156 -12.05 5.42 -9.20
N PRO A 157 -12.23 5.20 -10.52
CA PRO A 157 -13.13 6.01 -11.31
C PRO A 157 -14.58 5.69 -10.97
N THR A 158 -15.51 6.55 -11.38
CA THR A 158 -16.94 6.25 -11.29
C THR A 158 -17.26 4.90 -11.94
N VAL A 159 -17.96 4.03 -11.20
CA VAL A 159 -18.32 2.70 -11.67
C VAL A 159 -19.34 2.82 -12.82
N PRO A 160 -19.14 2.14 -13.97
CA PRO A 160 -19.99 2.33 -15.15
C PRO A 160 -21.40 1.73 -15.04
N PHE A 161 -21.74 1.12 -13.92
CA PHE A 161 -23.02 0.49 -13.60
C PHE A 161 -23.64 1.06 -12.31
N ALA A 162 -23.09 2.17 -11.80
CA ALA A 162 -23.78 2.97 -10.79
C ALA A 162 -24.88 3.78 -11.50
N ASP A 163 -26.14 3.48 -11.17
CA ASP A 163 -27.31 4.24 -11.61
C ASP A 163 -27.27 5.70 -11.11
#